data_AF-V6HQ40-F1
#
_entry.id   AF-V6HQ40-F1
#
_cell.length_a   1.000
_cell.length_b   1.000
_cell.length_c   1.000
_cell.angle_alpha   90.00
_cell.angle_beta   90.00
_cell.angle_gamma   90.00
#
_symmetry.space_group_name_H-M   'P 1'
#
loop_
_entity.id
_entity.type
_entity.pdbx_description
1 polymer ?
#
loop_
_entity_poly.entity_id
_entity_poly.type
_entity_poly.pdbx_seq_one_letter_code
_entity_poly.pdbx_strand_id
1 'polypeptide(L)'
;MKFPVTYFPSLTDALQTAFSELGSIESQSQALIKIAWYYKVGNIENTISFPESGYVSISLPPERLAKFIERIGPPGEDIFKYTIELGFYKTSKINTPPLVFFRFEKSLKPNSKVSLFRKNIPIW
;
A
#
# COMPACT_ATOMS: atom_id res chain seq x y z
N MET A 1 -8.51 -18.25 -2.54
CA MET A 1 -7.32 -18.10 -3.41
C MET A 1 -6.18 -17.54 -2.57
N LYS A 2 -5.01 -18.20 -2.52
CA LYS A 2 -3.80 -17.63 -1.93
C LYS A 2 -3.17 -16.71 -2.97
N PHE A 3 -3.14 -15.40 -2.72
CA PHE A 3 -2.41 -14.47 -3.59
C PHE A 3 -0.91 -14.81 -3.52
N PRO A 4 -0.17 -14.77 -4.64
CA PRO A 4 1.28 -14.88 -4.58
C PRO A 4 1.82 -13.75 -3.69
N VAL A 5 2.64 -14.13 -2.70
CA VAL A 5 3.27 -13.21 -1.75
C VAL A 5 4.76 -13.14 -2.07
N THR A 6 5.25 -11.95 -2.38
CA THR A 6 6.68 -11.70 -2.59
C THR A 6 7.23 -10.91 -1.41
N TYR A 7 8.44 -11.24 -0.95
CA TYR A 7 9.05 -10.59 0.21
C TYR A 7 10.23 -9.72 -0.21
N PHE A 8 10.25 -8.48 0.28
CA PHE A 8 11.28 -7.49 0.00
C PHE A 8 11.99 -7.04 1.29
N PRO A 9 13.28 -6.65 1.21
CA PRO A 9 14.01 -6.16 2.37
C PRO A 9 13.56 -4.75 2.79
N SER A 10 13.10 -3.91 1.86
CA SER A 10 12.60 -2.56 2.15
C SER A 10 11.26 -2.24 1.47
N LEU A 11 10.61 -1.16 1.94
CA LEU A 11 9.39 -0.65 1.31
C LEU A 11 9.70 -0.03 -0.06
N THR A 12 10.86 0.60 -0.20
CA THR A 12 11.33 1.17 -1.47
C THR A 12 11.43 0.10 -2.55
N ASP A 13 12.04 -1.05 -2.26
CA ASP A 13 12.19 -2.14 -3.23
C ASP A 13 10.83 -2.73 -3.64
N ALA A 14 9.93 -2.89 -2.66
CA ALA A 14 8.58 -3.39 -2.92
C ALA A 14 7.80 -2.42 -3.81
N LEU A 15 7.87 -1.11 -3.52
CA LEU A 15 7.22 -0.07 -4.32
C LEU A 15 7.82 0.00 -5.73
N GLN A 16 9.15 0.01 -5.86
CA GLN A 16 9.80 0.00 -7.18
C GLN A 16 9.36 -1.19 -8.03
N THR A 17 9.24 -2.37 -7.42
CA THR A 17 8.74 -3.57 -8.12
C THR A 17 7.28 -3.41 -8.54
N ALA A 18 6.41 -2.92 -7.63
CA ALA A 18 5.02 -2.69 -7.97
C ALA A 18 4.83 -1.66 -9.09
N PHE A 19 5.63 -0.58 -9.11
CA PHE A 19 5.59 0.42 -10.17
C PHE A 19 6.19 -0.09 -11.49
N SER A 20 7.27 -0.87 -11.47
CA SER A 20 7.84 -1.43 -12.70
C SER A 20 6.91 -2.45 -13.38
N GLU A 21 6.12 -3.18 -12.58
CA GLU A 21 5.09 -4.09 -13.09
C GLU A 21 3.92 -3.40 -13.82
N LEU A 22 3.77 -2.08 -13.69
CA LEU A 22 2.69 -1.33 -14.36
C LEU A 22 2.91 -1.18 -15.86
N GLY A 23 4.16 -1.18 -16.33
CA GLY A 23 4.49 -0.96 -17.74
C GLY A 23 3.72 0.22 -18.34
N SER A 24 3.01 -0.02 -19.44
CA SER A 24 2.23 1.01 -20.16
C SER A 24 0.96 1.48 -19.44
N ILE A 25 0.49 0.79 -18.40
CA ILE A 25 -0.75 1.11 -17.67
C ILE A 25 -0.62 2.43 -16.90
N GLU A 26 0.61 2.82 -16.51
CA GLU A 26 0.89 4.05 -15.77
C GLU A 26 0.41 5.30 -16.52
N SER A 27 0.55 5.33 -17.85
CA SER A 27 0.14 6.47 -18.69
C SER A 27 -1.38 6.73 -18.73
N GLN A 28 -2.20 5.73 -18.37
CA GLN A 28 -3.66 5.78 -18.43
C GLN A 28 -4.32 5.72 -17.04
N SER A 29 -3.54 5.74 -15.97
CA SER A 29 -4.04 5.47 -14.64
C SER A 29 -3.64 6.51 -13.61
N GLN A 30 -4.52 6.67 -12.63
CA GLN A 30 -4.27 7.47 -11.45
C GLN A 30 -3.96 6.52 -10.28
N ALA A 31 -2.81 6.74 -9.66
CA ALA A 31 -2.39 6.00 -8.48
C ALA A 31 -3.08 6.56 -7.23
N LEU A 32 -3.83 5.71 -6.53
CA LEU A 32 -4.48 6.04 -5.27
C LEU A 32 -3.88 5.20 -4.15
N ILE A 33 -3.57 5.85 -3.02
CA ILE A 33 -2.96 5.20 -1.85
C ILE A 33 -3.91 5.23 -0.64
N LYS A 34 -3.93 4.12 0.11
CA LYS A 34 -4.46 4.03 1.46
C LYS A 34 -3.40 3.42 2.37
N ILE A 35 -3.18 4.01 3.52
CA ILE A 35 -2.27 3.52 4.55
C ILE A 35 -3.13 3.14 5.74
N ALA A 36 -2.86 2.02 6.37
CA ALA A 36 -3.52 1.65 7.61
C ALA A 36 -2.52 1.14 8.63
N TRP A 37 -2.67 1.57 9.87
CA TRP A 37 -1.87 1.12 11.00
C TRP A 37 -2.70 0.23 11.90
N TYR A 38 -2.06 -0.83 12.40
CA TYR A 38 -2.66 -1.80 13.30
C TYR A 38 -2.00 -1.65 14.66
N TYR A 39 -2.83 -1.41 15.66
CA TYR A 39 -2.41 -1.20 17.03
C TYR A 39 -2.98 -2.28 17.95
N LYS A 40 -2.25 -2.58 19.02
CA LYS A 40 -2.74 -3.46 20.09
C LYS A 40 -3.26 -2.58 21.22
N VAL A 41 -4.57 -2.60 21.43
CA VAL A 41 -5.18 -2.08 22.66
C VAL A 41 -5.84 -3.27 23.37
N GLY A 42 -5.16 -3.78 24.40
CA GLY A 42 -5.54 -5.04 25.04
C GLY A 42 -5.52 -6.24 24.07
N ASN A 43 -6.57 -7.06 24.09
CA ASN A 43 -6.76 -8.22 23.18
C ASN A 43 -7.46 -7.86 21.85
N ILE A 44 -7.74 -6.58 21.60
CA ILE A 44 -8.52 -6.15 20.44
C ILE A 44 -7.56 -5.49 19.43
N GLU A 45 -7.49 -6.07 18.24
CA GLU A 45 -6.81 -5.45 17.10
C GLU A 45 -7.71 -4.37 16.52
N ASN A 46 -7.16 -3.17 16.38
CA ASN A 46 -7.87 -2.05 15.79
C ASN A 46 -7.05 -1.48 14.62
N THR A 47 -7.75 -0.82 13.70
CA THR A 47 -7.16 -0.31 12.45
C THR A 47 -7.51 1.15 12.25
N ILE A 48 -6.50 2.02 12.17
CA ILE A 48 -6.67 3.42 11.74
C ILE A 48 -6.20 3.51 10.30
N SER A 49 -7.02 4.09 9.42
CA SER A 49 -6.67 4.30 8.01
C SER A 49 -6.45 5.78 7.71
N PHE A 50 -5.37 6.08 6.99
CA PHE A 50 -5.14 7.36 6.35
C PHE A 50 -5.19 7.20 4.83
N PRO A 51 -5.94 8.04 4.11
CA PRO A 51 -6.88 9.03 4.64
C PRO A 51 -8.12 8.36 5.25
N GLU A 52 -8.79 9.06 6.17
CA GLU A 52 -10.08 8.59 6.72
C GLU A 52 -11.14 8.40 5.62
N SER A 53 -11.06 9.18 4.54
CA SER A 53 -11.92 9.09 3.36
C SER A 53 -11.64 7.90 2.43
N GLY A 54 -10.68 7.03 2.77
CA GLY A 54 -10.36 5.83 2.00
C GLY A 54 -9.03 5.94 1.27
N TYR A 55 -8.97 6.65 0.14
CA TYR A 55 -7.75 6.77 -0.68
C TYR A 55 -7.41 8.22 -1.05
N VAL A 56 -6.12 8.55 -1.11
CA VAL A 56 -5.59 9.83 -1.64
C VAL A 56 -4.89 9.59 -2.98
N SER A 57 -5.04 10.53 -3.92
CA SER A 57 -4.26 10.55 -5.16
C SER A 57 -2.80 10.86 -4.91
N ILE A 58 -1.90 10.08 -5.49
CA ILE A 58 -0.46 10.34 -5.43
C ILE A 58 0.10 10.65 -6.81
N SER A 59 1.10 11.54 -6.86
CA SER A 59 1.90 11.84 -8.05
C SER A 59 3.40 11.74 -7.75
N LEU A 60 3.78 11.11 -6.63
CA LEU A 60 5.16 11.01 -6.17
C LEU A 60 5.83 9.75 -6.73
N PRO A 61 7.12 9.83 -7.13
CA PRO A 61 7.88 8.64 -7.49
C PRO A 61 8.10 7.71 -6.28
N PRO A 62 8.36 6.40 -6.50
CA PRO A 62 8.41 5.37 -5.46
C PRO A 62 9.28 5.72 -4.25
N GLU A 63 10.49 6.25 -4.47
CA GLU A 63 11.41 6.61 -3.39
C GLU A 63 10.89 7.76 -2.51
N ARG A 64 10.26 8.76 -3.13
CA ARG A 64 9.66 9.89 -2.39
C ARG A 64 8.42 9.45 -1.65
N LEU A 65 7.64 8.54 -2.24
CA LEU A 65 6.47 7.95 -1.60
C LEU A 65 6.88 7.11 -0.38
N ALA A 66 7.91 6.27 -0.49
CA ALA A 66 8.43 5.49 0.63
C ALA A 66 8.81 6.41 1.81
N LYS A 67 9.62 7.44 1.53
CA LYS A 67 10.01 8.45 2.53
C LYS A 67 8.82 9.19 3.12
N PHE A 68 7.81 9.49 2.31
CA PHE A 68 6.59 10.15 2.78
C PHE A 68 5.82 9.27 3.76
N ILE A 69 5.64 7.98 3.45
CA ILE A 69 4.97 7.02 4.32
C ILE A 69 5.74 6.85 5.64
N GLU A 70 7.06 6.72 5.55
CA GLU A 70 7.93 6.64 6.74
C GLU A 70 7.86 7.91 7.60
N ARG A 71 7.67 9.09 6.98
CA ARG A 71 7.54 10.38 7.69
C ARG A 71 6.17 10.62 8.32
N ILE A 72 5.08 10.22 7.67
CA ILE A 72 3.75 10.31 8.29
C ILE A 72 3.76 9.54 9.60
N GLY A 73 4.46 8.40 9.61
CA GLY A 73 4.68 7.61 10.80
C GLY A 73 3.38 7.06 11.41
N PRO A 74 3.51 6.19 12.42
CA PRO A 74 2.38 5.74 13.21
C PRO A 74 1.78 6.90 14.05
N PRO A 75 0.44 7.03 14.15
CA PRO A 75 -0.19 8.05 15.00
C PRO A 75 -0.05 7.80 16.53
N GLY A 76 0.66 6.76 16.99
CA GLY A 76 0.82 6.41 18.40
C GLY A 76 1.85 5.31 18.67
N GLU A 77 2.11 4.99 19.94
CA GLU A 77 3.23 4.16 20.39
C GLU A 77 3.00 2.62 20.28
N ASP A 78 1.75 2.16 20.19
CA ASP A 78 1.40 0.72 20.24
C ASP A 78 1.16 0.04 18.87
N ILE A 79 1.77 0.57 17.82
CA ILE A 79 1.59 0.03 16.47
C ILE A 79 2.56 -1.12 16.24
N PHE A 80 2.03 -2.26 15.79
CA PHE A 80 2.84 -3.46 15.53
C PHE A 80 2.98 -3.77 14.05
N LYS A 81 2.13 -3.19 13.20
CA LYS A 81 2.07 -3.46 11.77
C LYS A 81 1.44 -2.29 11.04
N TYR A 82 1.84 -2.09 9.78
CA TYR A 82 1.10 -1.26 8.85
C TYR A 82 0.85 -2.00 7.54
N THR A 83 -0.20 -1.57 6.84
CA THR A 83 -0.50 -1.96 5.48
C THR A 83 -0.58 -0.73 4.59
N ILE A 84 -0.06 -0.83 3.38
CA ILE A 84 -0.24 0.17 2.34
C ILE A 84 -0.99 -0.49 1.20
N GLU A 85 -2.03 0.14 0.70
CA GLU A 85 -2.77 -0.29 -0.47
C GLU A 85 -2.55 0.75 -1.56
N LEU A 86 -2.08 0.28 -2.71
CA LEU A 86 -1.84 1.08 -3.88
C LEU A 86 -2.71 0.52 -5.02
N GLY A 87 -3.73 1.27 -5.39
CA GLY A 87 -4.61 0.92 -6.51
C GLY A 87 -4.40 1.87 -7.66
N PHE A 88 -4.35 1.33 -8.88
CA PHE A 88 -4.28 2.12 -10.11
C PHE A 88 -5.63 2.10 -10.79
N TYR A 89 -6.23 3.27 -10.97
CA TYR A 89 -7.59 3.42 -11.47
C TYR A 89 -7.58 4.16 -12.79
N LYS A 90 -8.50 3.81 -13.70
CA LYS A 90 -8.69 4.56 -14.94
C LYS A 90 -9.23 5.98 -14.70
N THR A 91 -9.88 6.20 -13.57
CA THR A 91 -10.46 7.50 -13.17
C THR A 91 -10.22 7.77 -11.68
N SER A 92 -10.33 9.02 -11.26
CA SER A 92 -10.29 9.42 -9.84
C SER A 92 -11.45 8.89 -8.99
N LYS A 93 -12.46 8.24 -9.60
CA LYS A 93 -13.63 7.73 -8.89
C LYS A 93 -13.32 6.41 -8.20
N ILE A 94 -13.28 6.44 -6.87
CA ILE A 94 -13.01 5.30 -5.97
C ILE A 94 -14.01 4.13 -6.17
N ASN A 95 -15.20 4.39 -6.71
CA ASN A 95 -16.22 3.36 -6.98
C ASN A 95 -15.94 2.51 -8.23
N THR A 96 -14.89 2.81 -8.99
CA THR A 96 -14.46 1.98 -10.12
C THR A 96 -13.50 0.90 -9.64
N PRO A 97 -13.57 -0.35 -10.14
CA PRO A 97 -12.57 -1.35 -9.82
C PRO A 97 -11.17 -0.88 -10.25
N PRO A 98 -10.11 -1.07 -9.45
CA PRO A 98 -8.77 -0.76 -9.88
C PRO A 98 -8.33 -1.69 -11.02
N LEU A 99 -7.56 -1.15 -11.97
CA LEU A 99 -6.90 -1.90 -13.04
C LEU A 99 -5.90 -2.90 -12.46
N VAL A 100 -5.16 -2.46 -11.44
CA VAL A 100 -4.26 -3.31 -10.67
C VAL A 100 -4.18 -2.80 -9.24
N PHE A 101 -4.03 -3.75 -8.32
CA PHE A 101 -4.00 -3.49 -6.90
C PHE A 101 -2.83 -4.20 -6.25
N PHE A 102 -2.07 -3.43 -5.47
CA PHE A 102 -0.96 -3.90 -4.65
C PHE A 102 -1.25 -3.61 -3.18
N ARG A 103 -1.06 -4.61 -2.32
CA ARG A 103 -1.04 -4.41 -0.88
C ARG A 103 0.35 -4.75 -0.35
N PHE A 104 0.95 -3.81 0.36
CA PHE A 104 2.19 -3.97 1.09
C PHE A 104 1.86 -4.14 2.56
N GLU A 105 2.50 -5.09 3.23
CA GLU A 105 2.39 -5.29 4.67
C GLU A 105 3.78 -5.36 5.29
N LYS A 106 3.99 -4.62 6.38
CA LYS A 106 5.24 -4.69 7.14
C LYS A 106 4.94 -4.64 8.64
N SER A 107 5.49 -5.60 9.37
CA SER A 107 5.55 -5.55 10.84
C SER A 107 6.59 -4.52 11.29
N LEU A 108 6.34 -3.82 12.40
CA LEU A 108 7.28 -2.85 12.97
C LEU A 108 8.39 -3.48 13.83
N LYS A 109 8.43 -4.83 13.93
CA LYS A 109 9.55 -5.52 14.59
C LYS A 109 10.87 -5.30 13.83
N PRO A 110 12.02 -5.25 14.52
CA PRO A 110 13.33 -5.20 13.87
C PRO A 110 13.48 -6.29 12.80
N ASN A 111 14.10 -5.94 11.67
CA ASN A 111 14.37 -6.85 10.54
C ASN A 111 13.13 -7.47 9.85
N SER A 112 11.93 -6.95 10.09
CA SER A 112 10.73 -7.40 9.38
C SER A 112 10.81 -7.07 7.88
N LYS A 113 10.64 -8.09 7.04
CA LYS A 113 10.50 -7.93 5.59
C LYS A 113 9.15 -7.29 5.23
N VAL A 114 9.11 -6.64 4.07
CA VAL A 114 7.85 -6.15 3.46
C VAL A 114 7.25 -7.27 2.64
N SER A 115 5.99 -7.61 2.89
CA SER A 115 5.22 -8.57 2.10
C SER A 115 4.42 -7.81 1.05
N LEU A 116 4.57 -8.18 -0.23
CA LEU A 116 3.80 -7.66 -1.34
C LEU A 116 2.77 -8.70 -1.77
N PHE A 117 1.50 -8.31 -1.71
CA PHE A 117 0.36 -9.06 -2.23
C PHE A 117 -0.11 -8.40 -3.51
N ARG A 118 -0.12 -9.16 -4.60
CA ARG A 118 -0.64 -8.68 -5.90
C ARG A 118 -2.03 -9.23 -6.15
N LYS A 119 -2.94 -8.35 -6.57
CA LYS A 119 -4.24 -8.73 -7.10
C LYS A 119 -4.39 -8.14 -8.51
N ASN A 120 -4.19 -8.98 -9.52
CA ASN A 120 -4.64 -8.66 -10.87
C ASN A 120 -6.17 -8.76 -10.86
N ILE A 121 -6.84 -7.64 -11.12
CA ILE A 121 -8.28 -7.66 -11.35
C ILE A 121 -8.44 -7.84 -12.86
N PRO A 122 -9.06 -8.94 -13.33
CA PRO A 122 -9.30 -9.11 -14.76
C PRO A 122 -10.08 -7.91 -15.27
N ILE A 123 -9.60 -7.30 -16.36
CA ILE A 123 -10.31 -6.26 -17.08
C ILE A 123 -11.31 -7.01 -17.98
N TRP A 124 -12.61 -6.90 -17.68
CA TRP A 124 -13.70 -7.44 -18.49
C TRP A 124 -14.20 -6.37 -19.45
#